data_AF-A0A0H5DLC5-F1
#
_entry.id   AF-A0A0H5DLC5-F1
#
_cell.length_a   1.000
_cell.length_b   1.000
_cell.length_c   1.000
_cell.angle_alpha   90.00
_cell.angle_beta   90.00
_cell.angle_gamma   90.00
#
_symmetry.space_group_name_H-M   'P 1'
#
loop_
_entity.id
_entity.type
_entity.pdbx_description
1 polymer ?
#
loop_
_entity_poly.entity_id
_entity_poly.type
_entity_poly.pdbx_seq_one_letter_code
_entity_poly.pdbx_strand_id
1 'polypeptide(L)'
;MPSEWVVSAIFISLWIVAFQWRRWRLRLEASELPEAARDRLGPAPYFTPPPRDRLTPELVQFARFHRKSRLPGLILLFLYLTVFVLSFQTGQ
;
A
#
# COMPACT_ATOMS: atom_id res chain seq x y z
N MET A 1 -20.72 19.27 -13.36
CA MET A 1 -19.40 18.62 -13.34
C MET A 1 -18.75 18.95 -12.01
N PRO A 2 -18.45 17.98 -11.12
CA PRO A 2 -17.59 18.27 -9.97
C PRO A 2 -16.28 18.86 -10.51
N SER A 3 -15.82 19.95 -9.92
CA SER A 3 -14.57 20.57 -10.36
C SER A 3 -13.41 19.57 -10.18
N GLU A 4 -12.44 19.60 -11.08
CA GLU A 4 -11.29 18.68 -11.12
C GLU A 4 -10.56 18.60 -9.76
N TRP A 5 -10.60 19.71 -9.02
CA TRP A 5 -10.13 19.84 -7.65
C TRP A 5 -10.83 18.92 -6.65
N VAL A 6 -12.15 18.73 -6.78
CA VAL A 6 -12.94 17.83 -5.91
C VAL A 6 -12.56 16.38 -6.14
N VAL A 7 -12.42 15.97 -7.41
CA VAL A 7 -12.01 14.60 -7.75
C VAL A 7 -10.61 14.31 -7.22
N SER A 8 -9.70 15.27 -7.39
CA SER A 8 -8.32 15.16 -6.88
C SER A 8 -8.29 15.10 -5.34
N ALA A 9 -9.07 15.93 -4.65
CA ALA A 9 -9.15 15.93 -3.19
C ALA A 9 -9.69 14.60 -2.64
N ILE A 10 -10.72 14.03 -3.27
CA ILE A 10 -11.26 12.71 -2.89
C ILE A 10 -10.20 11.64 -3.10
N PHE A 11 -9.51 11.65 -4.25
CA PHE A 11 -8.46 10.68 -4.54
C PHE A 11 -7.31 10.75 -3.54
N ILE A 12 -6.78 11.95 -3.26
CA ILE A 12 -5.70 12.15 -2.28
C ILE A 12 -6.15 11.65 -0.90
N SER A 13 -7.38 11.94 -0.49
CA SER A 13 -7.92 11.48 0.79
C SER A 13 -7.99 9.96 0.87
N LEU A 14 -8.52 9.30 -0.16
CA LEU A 14 -8.57 7.83 -0.24
C LEU A 14 -7.16 7.22 -0.25
N TRP A 15 -6.22 7.86 -0.96
CA TRP A 15 -4.83 7.43 -1.00
C TRP A 15 -4.16 7.50 0.38
N ILE A 16 -4.34 8.60 1.10
CA ILE A 16 -3.80 8.78 2.46
C ILE A 16 -4.39 7.72 3.40
N VAL A 17 -5.70 7.52 3.38
CA VAL A 17 -6.38 6.51 4.22
C VAL A 17 -5.87 5.11 3.89
N ALA A 18 -5.78 4.75 2.61
CA ALA A 18 -5.25 3.45 2.19
C ALA A 18 -3.78 3.26 2.62
N PHE A 19 -2.96 4.30 2.51
CA PHE A 19 -1.56 4.27 2.91
C PHE A 19 -1.40 4.12 4.43
N GLN A 20 -2.17 4.88 5.21
CA GLN A 20 -2.15 4.78 6.67
C GLN A 20 -2.65 3.41 7.14
N TRP A 21 -3.75 2.91 6.56
CA TRP A 21 -4.28 1.59 6.88
C TRP A 21 -3.28 0.48 6.58
N ARG A 22 -2.63 0.53 5.41
CA ARG A 22 -1.55 -0.40 5.05
C ARG A 22 -0.40 -0.35 6.05
N ARG A 23 0.05 0.85 6.43
CA ARG A 23 1.14 1.03 7.39
C ARG A 23 0.78 0.49 8.77
N TRP A 24 -0.45 0.72 9.22
CA TRP A 24 -0.94 0.20 10.49
C TRP A 24 -1.04 -1.33 10.48
N ARG A 25 -1.61 -1.93 9.43
CA ARG A 25 -1.68 -3.38 9.27
C ARG A 25 -0.30 -4.04 9.21
N LEU A 26 0.66 -3.45 8.49
CA LEU A 26 2.04 -3.96 8.45
C LEU A 26 2.72 -3.90 9.81
N ARG A 27 2.43 -2.86 10.62
CA ARG A 27 2.93 -2.77 12.00
C ARG A 27 2.35 -3.85 12.89
N LEU A 28 1.05 -4.11 12.79
CA LEU A 28 0.39 -5.18 13.56
C LEU A 28 0.98 -6.55 13.20
N GLU A 29 1.06 -6.87 11.92
CA GLU A 29 1.64 -8.14 11.47
C GLU A 29 3.11 -8.28 11.90
N ALA A 30 3.87 -7.18 11.87
CA ALA A 30 5.26 -7.19 12.33
C ALA A 30 5.40 -7.31 13.85
N SER A 31 4.41 -6.86 14.64
CA SER A 31 4.42 -7.00 16.10
C SER A 31 4.01 -8.40 16.57
N GLU A 32 3.31 -9.16 15.74
CA GLU A 32 2.95 -10.55 16.02
C GLU A 32 4.09 -11.53 15.74
N LEU A 33 5.14 -11.07 15.05
CA LEU A 33 6.31 -11.90 14.75
C LEU A 33 7.24 -12.02 15.97
N PRO A 34 7.94 -13.16 16.12
CA PRO A 34 9.03 -13.30 17.07
C PRO A 34 10.10 -12.22 16.85
N GLU A 35 10.72 -11.76 17.93
CA GLU A 35 11.68 -10.65 17.90
C GLU A 35 12.84 -10.91 16.91
N ALA A 36 13.36 -12.14 16.88
CA ALA A 36 14.40 -12.58 15.94
C ALA A 36 13.97 -12.52 14.46
N ALA A 37 12.68 -12.71 14.16
CA ALA A 37 12.14 -12.57 12.81
C ALA A 37 11.88 -11.10 12.47
N ARG A 38 11.44 -10.30 13.44
CA ARG A 38 11.19 -8.87 13.29
C ARG A 38 12.47 -8.09 13.01
N ASP A 39 13.59 -8.44 13.63
CA ASP A 39 14.90 -7.81 13.36
C ASP A 39 15.32 -7.93 11.90
N ARG A 40 14.87 -8.98 11.21
CA ARG A 40 15.15 -9.19 9.77
C ARG A 40 14.31 -8.32 8.85
N LEU A 41 13.25 -7.69 9.34
CA LEU A 41 12.35 -6.83 8.57
C LEU A 41 12.82 -5.38 8.48
N GLY A 42 13.88 -5.01 9.21
CA GLY A 42 14.36 -3.64 9.31
C GLY A 42 13.49 -2.74 10.21
N PRO A 43 13.86 -1.46 10.37
CA PRO A 43 13.18 -0.56 11.29
C PRO A 43 11.78 -0.18 10.82
N ALA A 44 10.86 -0.02 11.77
CA ALA A 44 9.58 0.64 11.52
C ALA A 44 9.84 2.06 10.98
N PRO A 45 9.06 2.57 10.02
CA PRO A 45 7.85 1.99 9.40
C PRO A 45 8.09 1.22 8.10
N TYR A 46 9.33 1.09 7.65
CA TYR A 46 9.69 0.57 6.33
C TYR A 46 9.98 -0.92 6.36
N PHE A 47 9.14 -1.69 7.05
CA PHE A 47 9.29 -3.14 7.16
C PHE A 47 9.36 -3.76 5.77
N THR A 48 10.50 -4.38 5.48
CA THR A 48 10.78 -4.96 4.17
C THR A 48 11.05 -6.45 4.36
N PRO A 49 10.25 -7.34 3.75
CA PRO A 49 10.51 -8.76 3.86
C PRO A 49 11.86 -9.10 3.22
N PRO A 50 12.63 -10.04 3.79
CA PRO A 50 13.86 -10.51 3.18
C PRO A 50 13.60 -11.10 1.79
N PRO A 51 14.64 -11.23 0.95
CA PRO A 51 14.51 -11.88 -0.35
C PRO A 51 14.12 -13.37 -0.18
N ARG A 52 13.52 -13.95 -1.24
CA ARG A 52 12.85 -15.27 -1.18
C ARG A 52 13.75 -16.41 -0.70
N ASP A 53 15.04 -16.30 -0.96
CA ASP A 53 16.11 -17.22 -0.54
C ASP A 53 16.36 -17.23 0.97
N ARG A 54 15.96 -16.18 1.70
CA ARG A 54 16.15 -16.04 3.16
C ARG A 54 14.83 -15.96 3.93
N LEU A 55 13.74 -16.37 3.30
CA LEU A 55 12.41 -16.33 3.91
C LEU A 55 12.24 -17.49 4.90
N THR A 56 12.17 -17.17 6.19
CA THR A 56 11.78 -18.16 7.21
C THR A 56 10.27 -18.42 7.16
N PRO A 57 9.77 -19.57 7.64
CA PRO A 57 8.36 -19.91 7.64
C PRO A 57 7.47 -18.82 8.25
N GLU A 58 7.92 -18.22 9.36
CA GLU A 58 7.24 -17.13 10.07
C GLU A 58 7.10 -15.87 9.20
N LEU A 59 8.08 -15.59 8.35
CA LEU A 59 8.09 -14.42 7.46
C LEU A 59 7.32 -14.65 6.15
N VAL A 60 6.92 -15.89 5.84
CA VAL A 60 6.14 -16.21 4.63
C VAL A 60 4.79 -15.49 4.63
N GLN A 61 4.09 -15.52 5.76
CA GLN A 61 2.79 -14.89 5.90
C GLN A 61 2.91 -13.36 5.78
N PHE A 62 3.87 -12.77 6.49
CA PHE A 62 4.18 -11.35 6.41
C PHE A 62 4.55 -10.93 4.98
N ALA A 63 5.43 -11.66 4.29
CA ALA A 63 5.85 -11.34 2.93
C ALA A 63 4.70 -11.43 1.92
N ARG A 64 3.79 -12.40 2.10
CA ARG A 64 2.58 -12.54 1.28
C ARG A 64 1.63 -11.36 1.50
N PHE A 65 1.40 -10.96 2.75
CA PHE A 65 0.60 -9.78 3.08
C PHE A 65 1.24 -8.49 2.55
N HIS A 66 2.55 -8.32 2.72
CA HIS A 66 3.30 -7.16 2.22
C HIS A 66 3.21 -7.02 0.69
N ARG A 67 3.25 -8.14 -0.06
CA ARG A 67 3.01 -8.13 -1.51
C ARG A 67 1.55 -7.79 -1.86
N LYS A 68 0.58 -8.44 -1.21
CA LYS A 68 -0.85 -8.24 -1.49
C LYS A 68 -1.30 -6.82 -1.16
N SER A 69 -0.78 -6.23 -0.08
CA SER A 69 -1.12 -4.87 0.36
C SER A 69 -0.61 -3.76 -0.58
N ARG A 70 0.23 -4.07 -1.58
CA ARG A 70 0.59 -3.11 -2.64
C ARG A 70 -0.48 -2.97 -3.72
N LEU A 71 -1.31 -3.99 -3.91
CA LEU A 71 -2.34 -4.02 -4.97
C LEU A 71 -3.39 -2.91 -4.83
N PRO A 72 -3.96 -2.62 -3.63
CA PRO A 72 -4.95 -1.56 -3.50
C PRO A 72 -4.44 -0.19 -3.93
N GLY A 73 -3.17 0.14 -3.63
CA GLY A 73 -2.55 1.40 -4.06
C GLY A 73 -2.39 1.48 -5.59
N LEU A 74 -2.00 0.39 -6.24
CA LEU A 74 -1.90 0.33 -7.70
C LEU A 74 -3.28 0.44 -8.37
N ILE A 75 -4.30 -0.21 -7.81
CA ILE A 75 -5.69 -0.13 -8.30
C ILE A 75 -6.21 1.30 -8.16
N LEU A 76 -6.00 1.94 -7.02
CA LEU A 76 -6.36 3.35 -6.82
C LEU A 76 -5.65 4.25 -7.84
N LEU A 77 -4.34 4.06 -8.04
CA LEU A 77 -3.57 4.84 -9.01
C LEU A 77 -4.14 4.68 -10.43
N PHE A 78 -4.41 3.45 -10.84
CA PHE A 78 -5.01 3.17 -12.15
C PHE A 78 -6.38 3.81 -12.30
N LEU A 79 -7.24 3.70 -11.29
CA LEU A 79 -8.56 4.31 -11.30
C LEU A 79 -8.48 5.83 -11.45
N TYR A 80 -7.56 6.48 -10.75
CA TYR A 80 -7.31 7.91 -10.88
C TYR A 80 -6.83 8.29 -12.27
N LEU A 81 -5.86 7.57 -12.83
CA LEU A 81 -5.36 7.82 -14.18
C LEU A 81 -6.47 7.64 -15.23
N THR A 82 -7.30 6.62 -15.12
CA THR A 82 -8.45 6.39 -16.02
C THR A 82 -9.46 7.53 -15.95
N VAL A 83 -9.84 7.95 -14.74
CA VAL A 83 -10.77 9.08 -14.55
C VAL A 83 -10.16 10.37 -15.10
N PHE A 84 -8.89 10.63 -14.80
CA PHE A 84 -8.16 11.81 -15.27
C PHE A 84 -8.10 11.88 -16.81
N VAL A 85 -7.76 10.77 -17.47
CA VAL A 85 -7.72 10.70 -18.94
C VAL A 85 -9.11 10.89 -19.56
N LEU A 86 -10.15 10.28 -18.99
CA LEU A 86 -11.53 10.43 -19.48
C LEU A 86 -12.04 11.87 -19.33
N SER A 87 -11.74 12.52 -18.20
CA SER A 87 -12.06 13.93 -17.99
C SER A 87 -11.32 14.84 -18.95
N PHE A 88 -10.07 14.51 -19.30
CA PHE A 88 -9.31 15.28 -20.28
C PHE A 88 -9.86 15.16 -21.70
N GLN A 89 -10.35 13.98 -22.10
CA GLN A 89 -10.94 13.76 -23.44
C GLN A 89 -12.32 14.41 -23.63
N THR A 90 -13.06 14.66 -22.55
CA THR A 90 -14.38 15.31 -22.60
C THR A 90 -14.34 16.83 -22.45
N GLY A 91 -13.15 17.39 -22.19
CA GLY A 91 -12.90 18.83 -22.09
C GLY A 91 -12.38 19.49 -23.38
N GLN A 92 -12.25 18.74 -24.48
CA GLN A 92 -12.04 19.27 -25.84
C GLN A 92 -13.32 19.16 -26.65
#